data_AF-A0A957WT80-F1
#
_entry.id   AF-A0A957WT80-F1
#
_cell.length_a   1.000
_cell.length_b   1.000
_cell.length_c   1.000
_cell.angle_alpha   90.00
_cell.angle_beta   90.00
_cell.angle_gamma   90.00
#
_symmetry.space_group_name_H-M   'P 1'
#
loop_
_entity.id
_entity.type
_entity.pdbx_description
1 polymer ?
#
loop_
_entity_poly.entity_id
_entity_poly.type
_entity_poly.pdbx_seq_one_letter_code
_entity_poly.pdbx_strand_id
1 'polypeptide(L)'
;ATVGIGGGLPSRVDAVKLAATKAGDKAQGAVMASDAFFPFPDGPEAAAAAGVTAIVQPGGSVRDDLVIETVDQLGLAMIFTGVRHFRH
;
A
#
# COMPACT_ATOMS: atom_id res chain seq x y z
N ALA A 1 11.62 -2.47 11.87
CA ALA A 1 12.01 -3.71 11.18
C ALA A 1 10.90 -4.13 10.24
N THR A 2 11.19 -4.84 9.15
CA THR A 2 10.16 -5.30 8.21
C THR A 2 9.34 -6.44 8.81
N VAL A 3 8.01 -6.33 8.75
CA VAL A 3 7.08 -7.31 9.35
C VAL A 3 6.42 -8.22 8.31
N GLY A 4 6.28 -7.78 7.06
CA GLY A 4 5.74 -8.59 5.95
C GLY A 4 6.18 -8.04 4.59
N ILE A 5 6.35 -8.93 3.61
CA ILE A 5 6.76 -8.57 2.23
C ILE A 5 5.93 -9.38 1.22
N GLY A 6 5.21 -8.69 0.35
CA GLY A 6 4.62 -9.24 -0.87
C GLY A 6 5.33 -8.68 -2.09
N GLY A 7 6.10 -9.51 -2.79
CA GLY A 7 6.88 -9.11 -3.97
C GLY A 7 6.85 -10.20 -5.04
N GLY A 8 7.11 -9.81 -6.30
CA GLY A 8 7.09 -10.72 -7.44
C GLY A 8 5.71 -11.11 -7.93
N LEU A 9 4.67 -10.34 -7.59
CA LEU A 9 3.30 -10.62 -8.00
C LEU A 9 2.87 -9.73 -9.18
N PRO A 10 2.06 -10.27 -10.11
CA PRO A 10 1.58 -9.52 -11.27
C PRO A 10 0.54 -8.45 -10.90
N SER A 11 -0.10 -8.59 -9.74
CA SER A 11 -1.14 -7.67 -9.24
C SER A 11 -0.69 -6.97 -7.96
N ARG A 12 -0.99 -5.67 -7.87
CA ARG A 12 -0.62 -4.84 -6.71
C ARG A 12 -1.40 -5.20 -5.46
N VAL A 13 -2.71 -5.44 -5.57
CA VAL A 13 -3.56 -5.80 -4.43
C VAL A 13 -3.14 -7.16 -3.85
N ASP A 14 -2.69 -8.10 -4.68
CA ASP A 14 -2.21 -9.40 -4.22
C ASP A 14 -0.88 -9.26 -3.45
N ALA A 15 -0.01 -8.34 -3.87
CA ALA A 15 1.19 -7.97 -3.12
C ALA A 15 0.86 -7.40 -1.73
N VAL A 16 -0.14 -6.52 -1.65
CA VAL A 16 -0.60 -6.01 -0.36
C VAL A 16 -1.17 -7.11 0.53
N LYS A 17 -2.08 -7.93 0.00
CA LYS A 17 -2.69 -9.05 0.75
C LYS A 17 -1.65 -10.04 1.25
N LEU A 18 -0.65 -10.37 0.44
CA LEU A 18 0.45 -11.26 0.84
C LEU A 18 1.33 -10.62 1.92
N ALA A 19 1.65 -9.33 1.79
CA ALA A 19 2.43 -8.60 2.80
C ALA A 19 1.69 -8.56 4.14
N ALA A 20 0.40 -8.22 4.13
CA ALA A 20 -0.48 -8.19 5.29
C ALA A 20 -0.58 -9.57 5.95
N THR A 21 -0.80 -10.62 5.16
CA THR A 21 -0.86 -12.02 5.66
C THR A 21 0.43 -12.42 6.35
N LYS A 22 1.59 -12.08 5.78
CA LYS A 22 2.89 -12.38 6.39
C LYS A 22 3.17 -11.56 7.65
N ALA A 23 2.67 -10.33 7.72
CA ALA A 23 2.81 -9.48 8.88
C ALA A 23 1.95 -9.93 10.07
N GLY A 24 0.74 -10.45 9.81
CA GLY A 24 -0.22 -10.82 10.84
C GLY A 24 -0.48 -9.64 11.79
N ASP A 25 -0.56 -9.92 13.09
CA ASP A 25 -0.82 -8.89 14.12
C ASP A 25 0.23 -7.76 14.14
N LYS A 26 1.43 -7.99 13.60
CA LYS A 26 2.48 -6.97 13.51
C LYS A 26 2.18 -5.89 12.47
N ALA A 27 1.14 -6.06 11.64
CA ALA A 27 0.67 -5.02 10.73
C ALA A 27 -0.07 -3.89 11.47
N GLN A 28 -0.62 -4.15 12.66
CA GLN A 28 -1.33 -3.15 13.44
C GLN A 28 -0.40 -2.00 13.85
N GLY A 29 -0.71 -0.79 13.41
CA GLY A 29 0.11 0.40 13.66
C GLY A 29 1.36 0.50 12.76
N ALA A 30 1.56 -0.44 11.83
CA ALA A 30 2.70 -0.44 10.93
C ALA A 30 2.51 0.54 9.77
N VAL A 31 3.61 0.77 9.03
CA VAL A 31 3.65 1.57 7.81
C VAL A 31 3.93 0.68 6.60
N MET A 32 3.35 1.01 5.45
CA MET A 32 3.52 0.27 4.19
C MET A 32 4.24 1.12 3.15
N ALA A 33 5.14 0.49 2.40
CA ALA A 33 5.76 1.08 1.21
C ALA A 33 5.37 0.29 -0.04
N SER A 34 4.93 0.99 -1.09
CA SER A 34 4.69 0.43 -2.42
C SER A 34 5.76 0.91 -3.39
N ASP A 35 6.34 0.01 -4.17
CA ASP A 35 7.40 0.31 -5.14
C ASP A 35 6.90 1.04 -6.39
N ALA A 36 5.59 0.93 -6.67
CA ALA A 36 4.86 1.60 -7.73
C ALA A 36 3.52 2.15 -7.21
N PHE A 37 2.84 2.95 -8.02
CA PHE A 37 1.56 3.51 -7.62
C PHE A 37 0.46 2.46 -7.46
N PHE A 38 -0.60 2.82 -6.74
CA PHE A 38 -1.81 2.02 -6.66
C PHE A 38 -2.74 2.36 -7.85
N PRO A 39 -3.06 1.40 -8.73
CA PRO A 39 -3.93 1.65 -9.87
C PRO A 39 -5.41 1.76 -9.47
N PHE A 40 -5.77 1.23 -8.28
CA PHE A 40 -7.11 1.20 -7.70
C PHE A 40 -7.02 1.29 -6.16
N PRO A 41 -8.12 1.63 -5.46
CA PRO A 41 -8.16 1.74 -4.00
C PRO A 41 -8.05 0.40 -3.24
N ASP A 42 -8.24 -0.72 -3.92
CA ASP A 42 -8.24 -2.07 -3.33
C ASP A 42 -6.95 -2.44 -2.58
N GLY A 43 -5.81 -1.93 -3.04
CA GLY A 43 -4.53 -2.03 -2.33
C GLY A 43 -4.56 -1.30 -0.97
N PRO A 44 -4.76 0.02 -0.94
CA PRO A 44 -4.89 0.77 0.31
C PRO A 44 -5.99 0.26 1.25
N GLU A 45 -7.14 -0.15 0.74
CA GLU A 45 -8.20 -0.80 1.52
C GLU A 45 -7.70 -2.08 2.22
N ALA A 46 -6.99 -2.94 1.50
CA ALA A 46 -6.41 -4.15 2.08
C ALA A 46 -5.32 -3.85 3.12
N ALA A 47 -4.56 -2.77 2.96
CA ALA A 47 -3.57 -2.33 3.93
C ALA A 47 -4.26 -1.80 5.21
N ALA A 48 -5.28 -0.97 5.05
CA ALA A 48 -6.08 -0.43 6.15
C ALA A 48 -6.76 -1.53 6.96
N ALA A 49 -7.34 -2.53 6.28
CA ALA A 49 -7.95 -3.70 6.92
C ALA A 49 -6.95 -4.52 7.76
N ALA A 50 -5.65 -4.45 7.44
CA ALA A 50 -4.59 -5.07 8.21
C ALA A 50 -4.07 -4.20 9.38
N GLY A 51 -4.62 -2.99 9.57
CA GLY A 51 -4.23 -2.08 10.64
C GLY A 51 -3.04 -1.17 10.30
N VAL A 52 -2.65 -1.06 9.03
CA VAL A 52 -1.64 -0.09 8.57
C VAL A 52 -2.15 1.33 8.77
N THR A 53 -1.29 2.23 9.25
CA THR A 53 -1.66 3.64 9.55
C THR A 53 -1.11 4.63 8.53
N ALA A 54 -0.09 4.25 7.77
CA ALA A 54 0.48 5.11 6.73
C ALA A 54 0.98 4.30 5.53
N ILE A 55 0.85 4.88 4.34
CA ILE A 55 1.26 4.32 3.06
C ILE A 55 2.19 5.31 2.34
N VAL A 56 3.35 4.85 1.88
CA VAL A 56 4.23 5.60 0.97
C VAL A 56 4.25 4.95 -0.41
N GLN A 57 4.02 5.73 -1.46
CA GLN A 57 3.95 5.25 -2.85
C GLN A 57 4.40 6.36 -3.83
N PRO A 58 4.72 6.07 -5.11
CA PRO A 58 5.25 7.09 -6.01
C PRO A 58 4.27 8.19 -6.47
N GLY A 59 2.99 7.88 -6.59
CA GLY A 59 2.00 8.67 -7.32
C GLY A 59 2.14 8.51 -8.84
N GLY A 60 1.30 9.21 -9.58
CA GLY A 60 1.26 9.23 -11.04
C GLY A 60 0.20 8.33 -11.66
N SER A 61 -0.75 7.81 -10.88
CA SER A 61 -1.91 7.11 -11.43
C SER A 61 -2.90 8.12 -12.01
N VAL A 62 -3.55 7.79 -13.12
CA VAL A 62 -4.73 8.56 -13.60
C VAL A 62 -5.91 8.50 -12.63
N ARG A 63 -5.82 7.64 -11.60
CA ARG A 63 -6.82 7.47 -10.54
C ARG A 63 -6.28 7.86 -9.16
N ASP A 64 -5.22 8.65 -9.08
CA ASP A 64 -4.68 9.06 -7.77
C ASP A 64 -5.74 9.76 -6.91
N ASP A 65 -6.59 10.63 -7.50
CA ASP A 65 -7.67 11.31 -6.75
C ASP A 65 -8.61 10.33 -6.04
N LEU A 66 -9.01 9.26 -6.73
CA LEU A 66 -9.86 8.22 -6.15
C LEU A 66 -9.14 7.46 -5.02
N VAL A 67 -7.86 7.17 -5.21
CA VAL A 67 -7.04 6.47 -4.21
C VAL A 67 -6.83 7.34 -2.97
N ILE A 68 -6.56 8.64 -3.15
CA ILE A 68 -6.39 9.61 -2.06
C ILE A 68 -7.70 9.73 -1.28
N GLU A 69 -8.83 9.92 -1.97
CA GLU A 69 -10.14 10.02 -1.33
C GLU A 69 -10.44 8.79 -0.46
N THR A 70 -10.18 7.58 -0.96
CA THR A 70 -10.35 6.36 -0.18
C THR A 70 -9.42 6.31 1.03
N VAL A 71 -8.16 6.72 0.89
CA VAL A 71 -7.22 6.74 2.01
C VAL A 71 -7.62 7.75 3.08
N ASP A 72 -8.08 8.93 2.69
CA ASP A 72 -8.60 9.94 3.61
C ASP A 72 -9.84 9.42 4.36
N GLN A 73 -10.76 8.75 3.66
CA GLN A 73 -11.95 8.13 4.27
C GLN A 73 -11.59 7.03 5.27
N LEU A 74 -10.52 6.28 5.01
CA LEU A 74 -10.01 5.23 5.90
C LEU A 74 -9.15 5.79 7.05
N GLY A 75 -8.82 7.08 7.04
CA GLY A 75 -8.02 7.74 8.08
C GLY A 75 -6.53 7.37 8.06
N LEU A 76 -5.98 6.97 6.91
CA LEU A 76 -4.55 6.67 6.76
C LEU A 76 -3.80 7.91 6.28
N ALA A 77 -2.51 8.01 6.61
CA ALA A 77 -1.63 8.96 5.94
C ALA A 77 -1.13 8.38 4.61
N MET A 78 -1.17 9.17 3.53
CA MET A 78 -0.56 8.82 2.24
C MET A 78 0.54 9.80 1.86
N ILE A 79 1.71 9.28 1.49
CA ILE A 79 2.89 10.06 1.10
C ILE A 79 3.30 9.70 -0.33
N PHE A 80 3.52 10.71 -1.17
CA PHE A 80 4.03 10.55 -2.53
C PHE A 80 5.54 10.78 -2.61
N THR A 81 6.26 9.84 -3.24
CA THR A 81 7.71 9.97 -3.47
C THR A 81 8.07 10.58 -4.82
N GLY A 82 7.18 10.51 -5.81
CA GLY A 82 7.46 10.89 -7.20
C GLY A 82 8.40 9.94 -7.95
N VAL A 83 8.88 8.86 -7.31
CA VAL A 83 9.92 7.97 -7.87
C VAL A 83 9.51 6.52 -7.71
N ARG A 84 9.47 5.79 -8.83
CA ARG A 84 9.16 4.35 -8.89
C ARG A 84 10.43 3.50 -8.74
N HIS A 85 10.34 2.40 -7.99
CA HIS A 85 11.47 1.53 -7.65
C HIS A 85 11.30 0.08 -8.10
N PHE A 86 10.72 -0.16 -9.29
CA PHE A 86 10.60 -1.53 -9.83
C PHE A 86 11.97 -2.24 -9.90
N ARG A 87 11.94 -3.53 -9.56
CA ARG A 87 13.03 -4.49 -9.76
C ARG A 87 12.43 -5.85 -10.12
N HIS A 88 13.02 -6.53 -11.10
CA HIS A 88 12.58 -7.79 -11.65
C HIS A 88 13.59 -8.89 -11.36
#